data_AF-A0A969DWM1-F1
#
_entry.id   AF-A0A969DWM1-F1
#
_cell.length_a   1.000
_cell.length_b   1.000
_cell.length_c   1.000
_cell.angle_alpha   90.00
_cell.angle_beta   90.00
_cell.angle_gamma   90.00
#
_symmetry.space_group_name_H-M   'P 1'
#
loop_
_entity.id
_entity.type
_entity.pdbx_description
1 polymer ?
#
loop_
_entity_poly.entity_id
_entity_poly.type
_entity_poly.pdbx_seq_one_letter_code
_entity_poly.pdbx_strand_id
1 'polypeptide(L)'
;MTNYAHYLSLCPPTWEVQLKPVTAWSCAHGVDRWQDDCGCARSEGYHQRWRRPLRQSLDWLRDQLSAIYETEATPLFQDPWAARDAYVAVVGDRTQGDRFLAEVGRHPLSSTEKIQALCLLEMQRHALLMYTSCGWFFEELSRPEGVQILCYAARAMELALNLTGTELEPEFLARLAQAPSNLSDYGNGAEVYRQQVLPSRLRPEQIVAHHAMGTMHHRWPQAQDEPVAGSLSSLAMTTQPLYCYDIETLDEQRQRLGTTRLAVGQIRLRSRLTQESGRYIFTVLHTGGLDFHCRVLAWGEDLPYQAKYEQLKRTLLALNLGNLSQVVLALARELERAQCFELADLFPEVRQRMMPALRARPCASSTSSTVRSTRTMLLCCWPFGAMAIRRPRPSRWRPRWP
;
A
#
# COMPACT_ATOMS: atom_id res chain seq x y z
N MET A 1 -9.15 13.69 41.40
CA MET A 1 -9.68 13.50 40.02
C MET A 1 -9.45 12.03 39.66
N THR A 2 -10.50 11.27 39.35
CA THR A 2 -10.42 9.83 39.07
C THR A 2 -11.14 9.48 37.76
N ASN A 3 -10.95 8.27 37.23
CA ASN A 3 -11.66 7.76 36.05
C ASN A 3 -12.96 7.04 36.43
N TYR A 4 -13.81 6.75 35.44
CA TYR A 4 -15.11 6.11 35.69
C TYR A 4 -14.99 4.70 36.27
N ALA A 5 -14.02 3.89 35.84
CA ALA A 5 -13.84 2.53 36.33
C ALA A 5 -13.57 2.50 37.84
N HIS A 6 -12.68 3.38 38.33
CA HIS A 6 -12.38 3.50 39.76
C HIS A 6 -13.53 4.10 40.56
N TYR A 7 -14.27 5.06 40.00
CA TYR A 7 -15.46 5.59 40.66
C TYR A 7 -16.53 4.50 40.84
N LEU A 8 -16.80 3.72 39.80
CA LEU A 8 -17.83 2.66 39.81
C LEU A 8 -17.48 1.50 40.75
N SER A 9 -16.20 1.23 41.02
CA SER A 9 -15.81 0.21 42.01
C SER A 9 -16.14 0.60 43.46
N LEU A 10 -16.30 1.89 43.73
CA LEU A 10 -16.64 2.42 45.06
C LEU A 10 -18.11 2.81 45.18
N CYS A 11 -18.72 3.22 44.06
CA CYS A 11 -20.08 3.72 43.98
C CYS A 11 -20.87 2.95 42.89
N PRO A 12 -21.48 1.80 43.22
CA PRO A 12 -22.30 1.06 42.26
C PRO A 12 -23.51 1.89 41.77
N PRO A 13 -23.92 1.77 40.49
CA PRO A 13 -25.06 2.50 39.97
C PRO A 13 -26.36 2.02 40.64
N THR A 14 -27.20 2.97 41.06
CA THR A 14 -28.52 2.69 41.66
C THR A 14 -29.68 3.04 40.72
N TRP A 15 -29.38 3.67 39.60
CA TRP A 15 -30.34 4.16 38.61
C TRP A 15 -30.01 3.56 37.25
N GLU A 16 -31.05 3.27 36.49
CA GLU A 16 -30.93 2.82 35.10
C GLU A 16 -31.41 3.92 34.15
N VAL A 17 -30.84 3.95 32.95
CA VAL A 17 -31.26 4.85 31.88
C VAL A 17 -31.51 4.04 30.62
N GLN A 18 -32.60 4.35 29.93
CA GLN A 18 -32.87 3.75 28.63
C GLN A 18 -32.16 4.56 27.53
N LEU A 19 -31.30 3.90 26.78
CA LEU A 19 -30.65 4.51 25.62
C LEU A 19 -31.60 4.47 24.42
N LYS A 20 -31.75 5.60 23.73
CA LYS A 20 -32.37 5.61 22.40
C LYS A 20 -31.51 4.76 21.46
N PRO A 21 -32.07 3.74 20.78
CA PRO A 21 -31.32 2.88 19.90
C PRO A 21 -30.76 3.66 18.70
N VAL A 22 -29.62 3.19 18.17
CA VAL A 22 -29.01 3.72 16.93
C VAL A 22 -28.66 5.22 17.04
N THR A 23 -28.17 5.64 18.20
CA THR A 23 -27.68 7.01 18.43
C THR A 23 -26.18 7.13 18.19
N ALA A 24 -25.71 8.36 17.95
CA ALA A 24 -24.30 8.67 17.87
C ALA A 24 -24.00 9.96 18.63
N TRP A 25 -22.82 10.01 19.27
CA TRP A 25 -22.34 11.20 19.97
C TRP A 25 -22.01 12.39 19.05
N SER A 26 -21.82 12.13 17.75
CA SER A 26 -21.31 13.10 16.76
C SER A 26 -22.32 13.41 15.63
N CYS A 27 -23.56 12.94 15.76
CA CYS A 27 -24.64 13.24 14.82
C CYS A 27 -25.99 13.25 15.54
N ALA A 28 -26.74 14.35 15.39
CA ALA A 28 -28.09 14.45 15.93
C ALA A 28 -29.08 13.45 15.28
N HIS A 29 -28.75 12.98 14.07
CA HIS A 29 -29.53 12.01 13.30
C HIS A 29 -29.07 10.56 13.52
N GLY A 30 -28.47 10.27 14.68
CA GLY A 30 -28.03 8.92 15.01
C GLY A 30 -26.91 8.43 14.10
N VAL A 31 -27.03 7.21 13.56
CA VAL A 31 -26.00 6.65 12.67
C VAL A 31 -26.18 7.04 11.20
N ASP A 32 -27.13 7.92 10.86
CA ASP A 32 -27.38 8.34 9.47
C ASP A 32 -26.14 8.95 8.81
N ARG A 33 -25.24 9.55 9.60
CA ARG A 33 -23.93 10.02 9.11
C ARG A 33 -23.15 8.92 8.36
N TRP A 34 -23.33 7.64 8.67
CA TRP A 34 -22.60 6.53 8.06
C TRP A 34 -23.42 5.72 7.04
N GLN A 35 -24.61 6.19 6.67
CA GLN A 35 -25.46 5.49 5.71
C GLN A 35 -26.21 6.41 4.73
N ASP A 36 -26.43 7.68 5.07
CA ASP A 36 -27.37 8.53 4.34
C ASP A 36 -26.99 10.02 4.30
N ASP A 37 -27.76 10.78 3.52
CA ASP A 37 -27.67 12.24 3.43
C ASP A 37 -28.26 12.91 4.68
N CYS A 38 -27.56 12.79 5.81
CA CYS A 38 -28.00 13.28 7.12
C CYS A 38 -28.04 14.82 7.25
N GLY A 39 -27.76 15.56 6.19
CA GLY A 39 -27.75 17.03 6.17
C GLY A 39 -26.70 17.70 7.07
N CYS A 40 -25.79 16.94 7.68
CA CYS A 40 -24.78 17.47 8.60
C CYS A 40 -23.55 18.06 7.87
N ALA A 41 -23.71 18.49 6.62
CA ALA A 41 -22.66 19.17 5.87
C ALA A 41 -22.25 20.46 6.57
N ARG A 42 -20.96 20.72 6.65
CA ARG A 42 -20.43 22.00 7.12
C ARG A 42 -20.16 22.99 6.00
N SER A 43 -19.97 22.49 4.78
CA SER A 43 -19.64 23.30 3.60
C SER A 43 -20.91 23.66 2.83
N GLU A 44 -21.04 24.93 2.47
CA GLU A 44 -22.15 25.41 1.62
C GLU A 44 -22.11 24.74 0.25
N GLY A 45 -23.26 24.30 -0.24
CA GLY A 45 -23.39 23.59 -1.52
C GLY A 45 -23.00 22.11 -1.50
N TYR A 46 -22.44 21.60 -0.40
CA TYR A 46 -22.06 20.18 -0.27
C TYR A 46 -23.22 19.34 0.30
N HIS A 47 -23.33 18.11 -0.19
CA HIS A 47 -24.32 17.12 0.24
C HIS A 47 -23.64 15.77 0.54
N GLN A 48 -24.34 14.86 1.21
CA GLN A 48 -23.81 13.52 1.52
C GLN A 48 -24.58 12.38 0.80
N ARG A 49 -25.22 12.72 -0.33
CA ARG A 49 -25.99 11.78 -1.17
C ARG A 49 -25.18 10.58 -1.66
N TRP A 50 -23.86 10.67 -1.71
CA TRP A 50 -22.97 9.56 -2.09
C TRP A 50 -22.96 8.42 -1.08
N ARG A 51 -23.31 8.65 0.19
CA ARG A 51 -23.18 7.63 1.26
C ARG A 51 -24.06 6.43 1.02
N ARG A 52 -25.33 6.63 0.65
CA ARG A 52 -26.26 5.52 0.42
C ARG A 52 -25.82 4.65 -0.77
N PRO A 53 -25.53 5.20 -1.97
CA PRO A 53 -24.99 4.43 -3.08
C PRO A 53 -23.66 3.75 -2.76
N LEU A 54 -22.75 4.43 -2.04
CA LEU A 54 -21.50 3.80 -1.60
C LEU A 54 -21.78 2.61 -0.69
N ARG A 55 -22.65 2.77 0.31
CA ARG A 55 -22.99 1.69 1.24
C ARG A 55 -23.58 0.49 0.53
N GLN A 56 -24.50 0.72 -0.41
CA GLN A 56 -25.07 -0.33 -1.24
C GLN A 56 -24.01 -1.03 -2.10
N SER A 57 -23.03 -0.28 -2.63
CA SER A 57 -21.92 -0.84 -3.42
C SER A 57 -21.00 -1.71 -2.56
N LEU A 58 -20.67 -1.26 -1.35
CA LEU A 58 -19.84 -2.02 -0.41
C LEU A 58 -20.56 -3.23 0.18
N ASP A 59 -21.86 -3.11 0.47
CA ASP A 59 -22.69 -4.23 0.94
C ASP A 59 -22.79 -5.32 -0.15
N TRP A 60 -23.01 -4.93 -1.41
CA TRP A 60 -22.97 -5.86 -2.52
C TRP A 60 -21.60 -6.56 -2.62
N LEU A 61 -20.50 -5.80 -2.56
CA LEU A 61 -19.15 -6.36 -2.63
C LEU A 61 -18.89 -7.33 -1.46
N ARG A 62 -19.26 -6.96 -0.23
CA ARG A 62 -19.16 -7.82 0.95
C ARG A 62 -19.87 -9.15 0.72
N ASP A 63 -21.08 -9.12 0.19
CA ASP A 63 -21.89 -10.32 -0.02
C ASP A 63 -21.25 -11.24 -1.08
N GLN A 64 -20.71 -10.67 -2.17
CA GLN A 64 -19.94 -11.44 -3.17
C GLN A 64 -18.68 -12.06 -2.56
N LEU A 65 -17.89 -11.28 -1.80
CA LEU A 65 -16.67 -11.77 -1.16
C LEU A 65 -16.96 -12.83 -0.09
N SER A 66 -18.10 -12.73 0.60
CA SER A 66 -18.52 -13.72 1.60
C SER A 66 -18.85 -15.06 0.95
N ALA A 67 -19.57 -15.04 -0.19
CA ALA A 67 -19.87 -16.26 -0.94
C ALA A 67 -18.61 -16.93 -1.50
N ILE A 68 -17.67 -16.14 -2.03
CA ILE A 68 -16.35 -16.63 -2.48
C ILE A 68 -15.59 -17.23 -1.29
N TYR A 69 -15.53 -16.50 -0.17
CA TYR A 69 -14.82 -16.97 1.02
C TYR A 69 -15.38 -18.30 1.52
N GLU A 70 -16.69 -18.42 1.68
CA GLU A 70 -17.31 -19.65 2.15
C GLU A 70 -17.01 -20.84 1.22
N THR A 71 -17.08 -20.64 -0.09
CA THR A 71 -16.80 -21.68 -1.10
C THR A 71 -15.34 -22.12 -1.05
N GLU A 72 -14.40 -21.17 -1.17
CA GLU A 72 -12.97 -21.45 -1.32
C GLU A 72 -12.29 -21.82 0.01
N ALA A 73 -12.83 -21.35 1.14
CA ALA A 73 -12.24 -21.60 2.46
C ALA A 73 -12.76 -22.89 3.10
N THR A 74 -13.94 -23.39 2.70
CA THR A 74 -14.49 -24.68 3.16
C THR A 74 -13.51 -25.85 3.00
N PRO A 75 -12.82 -26.06 1.86
CA PRO A 75 -11.85 -27.15 1.77
C PRO A 75 -10.61 -26.95 2.66
N LEU A 76 -10.29 -25.72 3.08
CA LEU A 76 -9.04 -25.39 3.77
C LEU A 76 -9.17 -25.35 5.30
N PHE A 77 -10.31 -24.90 5.83
CA PHE A 77 -10.52 -24.70 7.26
C PHE A 77 -11.55 -25.68 7.85
N GLN A 78 -11.41 -25.97 9.15
CA GLN A 78 -12.41 -26.73 9.89
C GLN A 78 -13.73 -25.95 9.95
N ASP A 79 -13.65 -24.69 10.37
CA ASP A 79 -14.72 -23.70 10.35
C ASP A 79 -14.16 -22.39 9.74
N PRO A 80 -14.56 -22.03 8.50
CA PRO A 80 -14.09 -20.82 7.85
C PRO A 80 -14.36 -19.54 8.65
N TRP A 81 -15.57 -19.37 9.18
CA TRP A 81 -15.94 -18.11 9.84
C TRP A 81 -15.23 -17.95 11.18
N ALA A 82 -15.07 -19.05 11.93
CA ALA A 82 -14.25 -19.05 13.14
C ALA A 82 -12.76 -18.79 12.84
N ALA A 83 -12.22 -19.36 11.76
CA ALA A 83 -10.85 -19.06 11.31
C ALA A 83 -10.67 -17.57 10.97
N ARG A 84 -11.64 -16.97 10.26
CA ARG A 84 -11.65 -15.54 9.94
C ARG A 84 -11.64 -14.66 11.19
N ASP A 85 -12.39 -15.00 12.23
CA ASP A 85 -12.40 -14.23 13.49
C ASP A 85 -11.08 -14.42 14.27
N ALA A 86 -10.58 -15.65 14.34
CA ALA A 86 -9.34 -15.98 15.03
C ALA A 86 -8.09 -15.37 14.36
N TYR A 87 -8.18 -14.99 13.08
CA TYR A 87 -7.08 -14.43 12.31
C TYR A 87 -6.48 -13.14 12.89
N VAL A 88 -7.20 -12.44 13.79
CA VAL A 88 -6.66 -11.29 14.54
C VAL A 88 -5.33 -11.62 15.25
N ALA A 89 -5.12 -12.88 15.66
CA ALA A 89 -3.87 -13.34 16.27
C ALA A 89 -2.66 -13.22 15.34
N VAL A 90 -2.86 -13.28 14.01
CA VAL A 90 -1.81 -13.16 12.99
C VAL A 90 -1.63 -11.72 12.53
N VAL A 91 -2.69 -10.89 12.58
CA VAL A 91 -2.64 -9.52 12.03
C VAL A 91 -1.52 -8.67 12.65
N GLY A 92 -1.34 -8.79 13.97
CA GLY A 92 -0.29 -8.08 14.72
C GLY A 92 1.09 -8.73 14.65
N ASP A 93 1.15 -10.05 14.45
CA ASP A 93 2.39 -10.82 14.32
C ASP A 93 2.28 -11.85 13.19
N ARG A 94 2.80 -11.46 12.02
CA ARG A 94 2.75 -12.27 10.79
C ARG A 94 3.59 -13.54 10.87
N THR A 95 4.50 -13.65 11.85
CA THR A 95 5.31 -14.86 12.04
C THR A 95 4.50 -16.03 12.59
N GLN A 96 3.32 -15.77 13.17
CA GLN A 96 2.42 -16.81 13.68
C GLN A 96 1.61 -17.52 12.57
N GLY A 97 1.71 -17.08 11.31
CA GLY A 97 0.85 -17.57 10.22
C GLY A 97 0.87 -19.08 10.05
N ASP A 98 2.05 -19.71 10.01
CA ASP A 98 2.16 -21.17 9.83
C ASP A 98 1.57 -21.96 11.00
N ARG A 99 1.80 -21.48 12.23
CA ARG A 99 1.24 -22.09 13.43
C ARG A 99 -0.28 -21.97 13.44
N PHE A 100 -0.79 -20.78 13.16
CA PHE A 100 -2.22 -20.51 13.07
C PHE A 100 -2.91 -21.44 12.07
N LEU A 101 -2.36 -21.56 10.85
CA LEU A 101 -2.92 -22.44 9.81
C LEU A 101 -2.90 -23.91 10.21
N ALA A 102 -1.90 -24.35 10.99
CA ALA A 102 -1.87 -25.72 11.52
C ALA A 102 -2.97 -25.97 12.58
N GLU A 103 -3.38 -24.94 13.32
CA GLU A 103 -4.42 -25.02 14.35
C GLU A 103 -5.83 -24.99 13.74
N VAL A 104 -6.09 -24.13 12.75
CA VAL A 104 -7.44 -23.94 12.15
C VAL A 104 -7.67 -24.74 10.87
N GLY A 105 -6.61 -25.24 10.24
CA GLY A 105 -6.65 -26.00 9.00
C GLY A 105 -7.41 -27.31 9.16
N ARG A 106 -8.15 -27.70 8.11
CA ARG A 106 -8.88 -28.98 8.07
C ARG A 106 -7.93 -30.18 7.97
N HIS A 107 -6.77 -29.97 7.36
CA HIS A 107 -5.70 -30.93 7.16
C HIS A 107 -4.36 -30.17 7.15
N PRO A 108 -3.21 -30.87 7.16
CA PRO A 108 -1.92 -30.24 6.92
C PRO A 108 -1.87 -29.60 5.53
N LEU A 109 -2.04 -28.27 5.47
CA LEU A 109 -2.08 -27.52 4.21
C LEU A 109 -0.72 -27.53 3.51
N SER A 110 -0.72 -27.80 2.21
CA SER A 110 0.42 -27.62 1.31
C SER A 110 0.84 -26.15 1.21
N SER A 111 2.04 -25.88 0.68
CA SER A 111 2.52 -24.50 0.50
C SER A 111 1.56 -23.63 -0.32
N THR A 112 0.94 -24.20 -1.36
CA THR A 112 -0.04 -23.49 -2.21
C THR A 112 -1.34 -23.24 -1.44
N GLU A 113 -1.85 -24.23 -0.73
CA GLU A 113 -3.06 -24.08 0.08
C GLU A 113 -2.88 -23.07 1.22
N LYS A 114 -1.69 -23.00 1.83
CA LYS A 114 -1.38 -21.98 2.84
C LYS A 114 -1.46 -20.57 2.27
N ILE A 115 -0.92 -20.36 1.08
CA ILE A 115 -1.01 -19.09 0.37
C ILE A 115 -2.48 -18.75 0.10
N GLN A 116 -3.25 -19.67 -0.46
CA GLN A 116 -4.69 -19.49 -0.72
C GLN A 116 -5.46 -19.15 0.57
N ALA A 117 -5.21 -19.89 1.64
CA ALA A 117 -5.81 -19.67 2.96
C ALA A 117 -5.52 -18.25 3.49
N LEU A 118 -4.27 -17.79 3.41
CA LEU A 118 -3.90 -16.43 3.85
C LEU A 118 -4.49 -15.34 2.94
N CYS A 119 -4.55 -15.56 1.63
CA CYS A 119 -5.19 -14.66 0.68
C CYS A 119 -6.69 -14.51 0.98
N LEU A 120 -7.39 -15.62 1.28
CA LEU A 120 -8.81 -15.61 1.66
C LEU A 120 -9.04 -14.84 2.97
N LEU A 121 -8.16 -15.01 3.96
CA LEU A 121 -8.25 -14.30 5.23
C LEU A 121 -7.95 -12.79 5.09
N GLU A 122 -6.94 -12.41 4.30
CA GLU A 122 -6.68 -11.00 3.98
C GLU A 122 -7.79 -10.38 3.12
N MET A 123 -8.44 -11.14 2.23
CA MET A 123 -9.60 -10.70 1.46
C MET A 123 -10.76 -10.32 2.40
N GLN A 124 -11.08 -11.18 3.37
CA GLN A 124 -12.09 -10.89 4.39
C GLN A 124 -11.67 -9.74 5.30
N ARG A 125 -10.38 -9.64 5.67
CA ARG A 125 -9.87 -8.49 6.43
C ARG A 125 -10.10 -7.17 5.68
N HIS A 126 -9.84 -7.14 4.38
CA HIS A 126 -10.12 -5.96 3.55
C HIS A 126 -11.61 -5.65 3.40
N ALA A 127 -12.46 -6.69 3.33
CA ALA A 127 -13.92 -6.54 3.37
C ALA A 127 -14.42 -5.90 4.68
N LEU A 128 -13.74 -6.10 5.81
CA LEU A 128 -14.03 -5.40 7.06
C LEU A 128 -13.48 -3.96 7.04
N LEU A 129 -12.24 -3.78 6.56
CA LEU A 129 -11.58 -2.47 6.55
C LEU A 129 -12.28 -1.42 5.68
N MET A 130 -12.95 -1.81 4.59
CA MET A 130 -13.72 -0.88 3.76
C MET A 130 -14.91 -0.22 4.49
N TYR A 131 -15.27 -0.70 5.69
CA TYR A 131 -16.28 -0.06 6.56
C TYR A 131 -15.67 0.84 7.64
N THR A 132 -14.39 1.18 7.54
CA THR A 132 -13.75 2.09 8.52
C THR A 132 -14.48 3.43 8.57
N SER A 133 -14.95 3.81 9.77
CA SER A 133 -15.92 4.89 9.97
C SER A 133 -15.43 6.29 9.57
N CYS A 134 -14.12 6.53 9.54
CA CYS A 134 -13.55 7.81 9.09
C CYS A 134 -13.85 8.10 7.61
N GLY A 135 -13.97 7.06 6.77
CA GLY A 135 -14.28 7.18 5.34
C GLY A 135 -15.68 7.73 5.06
N TRP A 136 -16.53 7.84 6.09
CA TRP A 136 -17.93 8.27 5.99
C TRP A 136 -18.18 9.64 6.64
N PHE A 137 -17.22 10.12 7.43
CA PHE A 137 -17.46 11.20 8.39
C PHE A 137 -17.66 12.55 7.70
N PHE A 138 -16.86 12.81 6.67
CA PHE A 138 -16.84 14.06 5.92
C PHE A 138 -17.88 14.09 4.80
N GLU A 139 -18.01 15.25 4.17
CA GLU A 139 -19.01 15.53 3.14
C GLU A 139 -18.62 15.01 1.75
N GLU A 140 -17.35 14.68 1.52
CA GLU A 140 -16.80 14.40 0.19
C GLU A 140 -16.04 13.07 0.14
N LEU A 141 -16.38 12.25 -0.86
CA LEU A 141 -15.87 10.90 -1.05
C LEU A 141 -14.41 10.86 -1.52
N SER A 142 -13.99 11.83 -2.34
CA SER A 142 -12.62 11.93 -2.89
C SER A 142 -11.55 12.35 -1.87
N ARG A 143 -11.94 12.52 -0.60
CA ARG A 143 -10.99 12.78 0.47
C ARG A 143 -10.16 11.53 0.79
N PRO A 144 -8.95 11.67 1.38
CA PRO A 144 -8.09 10.54 1.70
C PRO A 144 -8.77 9.42 2.49
N GLU A 145 -9.69 9.77 3.41
CA GLU A 145 -10.42 8.79 4.20
C GLU A 145 -11.39 7.94 3.35
N GLY A 146 -12.11 8.56 2.41
CA GLY A 146 -13.02 7.89 1.49
C GLY A 146 -12.28 7.08 0.42
N VAL A 147 -11.16 7.62 -0.09
CA VAL A 147 -10.26 6.89 -0.99
C VAL A 147 -9.68 5.66 -0.32
N GLN A 148 -9.30 5.75 0.95
CA GLN A 148 -8.71 4.62 1.67
C GLN A 148 -9.65 3.43 1.80
N ILE A 149 -10.95 3.66 2.05
CA ILE A 149 -11.93 2.55 2.10
C ILE A 149 -12.14 1.94 0.71
N LEU A 150 -12.09 2.74 -0.36
CA LEU A 150 -12.13 2.23 -1.73
C LEU A 150 -10.86 1.47 -2.10
N CYS A 151 -9.68 1.85 -1.59
CA CYS A 151 -8.44 1.08 -1.73
C CYS A 151 -8.56 -0.29 -1.05
N TYR A 152 -9.24 -0.39 0.10
CA TYR A 152 -9.52 -1.68 0.72
C TYR A 152 -10.47 -2.54 -0.12
N ALA A 153 -11.54 -1.95 -0.66
CA ALA A 153 -12.43 -2.64 -1.58
C ALA A 153 -11.68 -3.14 -2.83
N ALA A 154 -10.83 -2.29 -3.41
CA ALA A 154 -9.99 -2.62 -4.56
C ALA A 154 -9.05 -3.79 -4.29
N ARG A 155 -8.45 -3.85 -3.10
CA ARG A 155 -7.56 -4.94 -2.70
C ARG A 155 -8.33 -6.24 -2.43
N ALA A 156 -9.53 -6.17 -1.87
CA ALA A 156 -10.38 -7.34 -1.69
C ALA A 156 -10.80 -7.95 -3.03
N MET A 157 -11.20 -7.11 -4.00
CA MET A 157 -11.53 -7.55 -5.37
C MET A 157 -10.32 -8.15 -6.09
N GLU A 158 -9.13 -7.57 -5.92
CA GLU A 158 -7.90 -8.11 -6.50
C GLU A 158 -7.57 -9.51 -5.95
N LEU A 159 -7.69 -9.70 -4.63
CA LEU A 159 -7.50 -11.02 -4.01
C LEU A 159 -8.53 -12.04 -4.51
N ALA A 160 -9.81 -11.64 -4.61
CA ALA A 160 -10.87 -12.49 -5.15
C ALA A 160 -10.57 -12.90 -6.60
N LEU A 161 -10.18 -11.94 -7.45
CA LEU A 161 -9.80 -12.18 -8.84
C LEU A 161 -8.64 -13.18 -8.94
N ASN A 162 -7.58 -13.01 -8.14
CA ASN A 162 -6.42 -13.89 -8.18
C ASN A 162 -6.74 -15.31 -7.69
N LEU A 163 -7.70 -15.45 -6.77
CA LEU A 163 -8.10 -16.75 -6.21
C LEU A 163 -9.04 -17.52 -7.15
N THR A 164 -10.02 -16.86 -7.75
CA THR A 164 -11.13 -17.53 -8.47
C THR A 164 -11.25 -17.15 -9.94
N GLY A 165 -10.51 -16.14 -10.41
CA GLY A 165 -10.71 -15.55 -11.74
C GLY A 165 -11.98 -14.71 -11.86
N THR A 166 -12.71 -14.46 -10.76
CA THR A 166 -13.97 -13.70 -10.80
C THR A 166 -13.72 -12.19 -10.81
N GLU A 167 -14.13 -11.52 -11.89
CA GLU A 167 -14.01 -10.06 -12.04
C GLU A 167 -15.20 -9.33 -11.38
N LEU A 168 -15.01 -8.82 -10.16
CA LEU A 168 -16.01 -8.03 -9.44
C LEU A 168 -15.94 -6.51 -9.72
N GLU A 169 -14.79 -6.03 -10.18
CA GLU A 169 -14.51 -4.59 -10.35
C GLU A 169 -15.45 -3.86 -11.33
N PRO A 170 -15.81 -4.42 -12.51
CA PRO A 170 -16.69 -3.73 -13.45
C PRO A 170 -18.07 -3.41 -12.86
N GLU A 171 -18.70 -4.38 -12.20
CA GLU A 171 -20.01 -4.22 -11.56
C GLU A 171 -19.92 -3.31 -10.33
N PHE A 172 -18.82 -3.40 -9.55
CA PHE A 172 -18.56 -2.47 -8.46
C PHE A 172 -18.52 -1.01 -8.94
N LEU A 173 -17.80 -0.75 -10.03
CA LEU A 173 -17.72 0.59 -10.63
C LEU A 173 -19.07 1.08 -11.17
N ALA A 174 -19.87 0.19 -11.76
CA ALA A 174 -21.21 0.54 -12.23
C ALA A 174 -22.12 1.01 -11.08
N ARG A 175 -22.05 0.35 -9.93
CA ARG A 175 -22.78 0.74 -8.70
C ARG A 175 -22.23 2.03 -8.11
N LEU A 176 -20.91 2.14 -8.04
CA LEU A 176 -20.22 3.30 -7.47
C LEU A 176 -20.44 4.58 -8.30
N ALA A 177 -20.77 4.46 -9.58
CA ALA A 177 -21.15 5.59 -10.44
C ALA A 177 -22.41 6.33 -9.94
N GLN A 178 -23.24 5.67 -9.12
CA GLN A 178 -24.44 6.27 -8.51
C GLN A 178 -24.12 7.13 -7.28
N ALA A 179 -22.87 7.17 -6.82
CA ALA A 179 -22.44 7.98 -5.70
C ALA A 179 -21.98 9.37 -6.20
N PRO A 180 -22.80 10.44 -6.13
CA PRO A 180 -22.42 11.75 -6.67
C PRO A 180 -21.31 12.41 -5.85
N SER A 181 -20.25 12.84 -6.52
CA SER A 181 -19.19 13.68 -5.93
C SER A 181 -19.68 15.13 -5.81
N ASN A 182 -19.25 15.86 -4.78
CA ASN A 182 -19.47 17.31 -4.72
C ASN A 182 -18.50 18.09 -5.61
N LEU A 183 -17.43 17.44 -6.09
CA LEU A 183 -16.44 18.01 -6.99
C LEU A 183 -16.72 17.62 -8.44
N SER A 184 -16.81 18.63 -9.31
CA SER A 184 -17.05 18.47 -10.76
C SER A 184 -15.98 17.62 -11.45
N ASP A 185 -14.74 17.70 -10.99
CA ASP A 185 -13.60 17.00 -11.59
C ASP A 185 -13.73 15.47 -11.49
N TYR A 186 -14.46 14.98 -10.49
CA TYR A 186 -14.81 13.56 -10.34
C TYR A 186 -16.21 13.27 -10.87
N GLY A 187 -17.19 14.11 -10.56
CA GLY A 187 -18.60 13.87 -10.90
C GLY A 187 -19.27 12.74 -10.09
N ASN A 188 -18.64 11.57 -9.98
CA ASN A 188 -19.15 10.44 -9.18
C ASN A 188 -18.03 9.56 -8.59
N GLY A 189 -18.42 8.61 -7.73
CA GLY A 189 -17.50 7.72 -7.03
C GLY A 189 -16.73 6.77 -7.95
N ALA A 190 -17.28 6.36 -9.09
CA ALA A 190 -16.54 5.52 -10.04
C ALA A 190 -15.33 6.28 -10.60
N GLU A 191 -15.46 7.58 -10.80
CA GLU A 191 -14.35 8.41 -11.27
C GLU A 191 -13.34 8.71 -10.17
N VAL A 192 -13.80 8.92 -8.92
CA VAL A 192 -12.90 8.95 -7.75
C VAL A 192 -12.05 7.67 -7.71
N TYR A 193 -12.68 6.51 -7.90
CA TYR A 193 -11.97 5.24 -7.93
C TYR A 193 -10.93 5.17 -9.06
N ARG A 194 -11.31 5.54 -10.29
CA ARG A 194 -10.38 5.50 -11.43
C ARG A 194 -9.19 6.44 -11.25
N GLN A 195 -9.42 7.65 -10.75
CA GLN A 195 -8.37 8.68 -10.66
C GLN A 195 -7.49 8.56 -9.42
N GLN A 196 -8.02 8.04 -8.30
CA GLN A 196 -7.29 8.05 -7.02
C GLN A 196 -7.00 6.64 -6.47
N VAL A 197 -7.85 5.65 -6.74
CA VAL A 197 -7.70 4.29 -6.20
C VAL A 197 -6.84 3.43 -7.12
N LEU A 198 -7.15 3.39 -8.41
CA LEU A 198 -6.36 2.59 -9.37
C LEU A 198 -4.87 2.94 -9.38
N PRO A 199 -4.46 4.23 -9.38
CA PRO A 199 -3.03 4.57 -9.34
C PRO A 199 -2.35 4.23 -8.02
N SER A 200 -3.12 4.07 -6.94
CA SER A 200 -2.62 3.70 -5.61
C SER A 200 -2.40 2.19 -5.44
N ARG A 201 -2.77 1.37 -6.43
CA ARG A 201 -2.52 -0.08 -6.43
C ARG A 201 -1.02 -0.36 -6.49
N LEU A 202 -0.52 -1.07 -5.47
CA LEU A 202 0.87 -1.49 -5.40
C LEU A 202 1.08 -2.80 -6.16
N ARG A 203 1.87 -2.73 -7.23
CA ARG A 203 2.30 -3.90 -7.98
C ARG A 203 3.64 -4.43 -7.43
N PRO A 204 3.85 -5.76 -7.35
CA PRO A 204 5.14 -6.33 -6.96
C PRO A 204 6.34 -5.76 -7.74
N GLU A 205 6.16 -5.47 -9.03
CA GLU A 205 7.18 -4.87 -9.89
C GLU A 205 7.58 -3.46 -9.44
N GLN A 206 6.65 -2.68 -8.89
CA GLN A 206 6.97 -1.37 -8.30
C GLN A 206 7.84 -1.52 -7.06
N ILE A 207 7.60 -2.54 -6.24
CA ILE A 207 8.43 -2.85 -5.05
C ILE A 207 9.85 -3.25 -5.49
N VAL A 208 9.96 -4.06 -6.55
CA VAL A 208 11.24 -4.44 -7.15
C VAL A 208 11.98 -3.21 -7.69
N ALA A 209 11.32 -2.36 -8.48
CA ALA A 209 11.91 -1.14 -9.03
C ALA A 209 12.39 -0.20 -7.93
N HIS A 210 11.59 -0.06 -6.88
CA HIS A 210 11.92 0.72 -5.70
C HIS A 210 13.18 0.22 -4.99
N HIS A 211 13.29 -1.08 -4.77
CA HIS A 211 14.49 -1.68 -4.20
C HIS A 211 15.72 -1.51 -5.12
N ALA A 212 15.55 -1.79 -6.42
CA ALA A 212 16.64 -1.74 -7.39
C ALA A 212 17.20 -0.32 -7.57
N MET A 213 16.34 0.68 -7.70
CA MET A 213 16.75 2.09 -7.86
C MET A 213 17.32 2.66 -6.55
N GLY A 214 16.75 2.29 -5.39
CA GLY A 214 17.23 2.73 -4.09
C GLY A 214 18.61 2.17 -3.73
N THR A 215 18.87 0.89 -4.00
CA THR A 215 20.15 0.24 -3.69
C THR A 215 21.27 0.59 -4.68
N MET A 216 20.95 1.18 -5.82
CA MET A 216 21.95 1.65 -6.79
C MET A 216 22.91 2.70 -6.17
N HIS A 217 22.42 3.55 -5.26
CA HIS A 217 23.23 4.59 -4.63
C HIS A 217 23.95 4.14 -3.34
N HIS A 218 23.39 3.19 -2.59
CA HIS A 218 23.83 2.89 -1.22
C HIS A 218 24.87 1.76 -1.07
N ARG A 219 25.17 1.01 -2.13
CA ARG A 219 26.04 -0.19 -2.05
C ARG A 219 27.47 -0.01 -2.58
N TRP A 220 27.95 1.22 -2.74
CA TRP A 220 29.35 1.44 -3.11
C TRP A 220 30.10 2.13 -1.96
N PRO A 221 31.09 1.49 -1.32
CA PRO A 221 31.93 2.18 -0.35
C PRO A 221 32.68 3.29 -1.09
N GLN A 222 32.39 4.54 -0.77
CA GLN A 222 33.38 5.58 -0.97
C GLN A 222 34.53 5.25 -0.04
N ALA A 223 35.76 5.21 -0.54
CA ALA A 223 36.95 4.79 0.20
C ALA A 223 37.32 5.71 1.40
N GLN A 224 36.41 6.57 1.87
CA GLN A 224 36.66 7.58 2.89
C GLN A 224 35.50 7.80 3.89
N ASP A 225 34.40 7.04 3.83
CA ASP A 225 33.31 7.21 4.80
C ASP A 225 33.48 6.26 6.00
N GLU A 226 33.88 6.83 7.14
CA GLU A 226 33.75 6.20 8.46
C GLU A 226 32.30 5.71 8.69
N PRO A 227 32.09 4.54 9.34
CA PRO A 227 30.77 4.00 9.54
C PRO A 227 29.99 4.85 10.54
N VAL A 228 29.11 5.71 10.03
CA VAL A 228 28.08 6.34 10.85
C VAL A 228 27.11 5.25 11.30
N ALA A 229 27.06 4.97 12.61
CA ALA A 229 26.06 4.11 13.21
C ALA A 229 24.65 4.61 12.82
N GLY A 230 23.96 3.85 11.98
CA GLY A 230 22.66 4.22 11.38
C GLY A 230 22.65 4.33 9.85
N SER A 231 23.82 4.27 9.19
CA SER A 231 23.92 4.14 7.74
C SER A 231 23.80 2.68 7.31
N LEU A 232 23.02 2.42 6.26
CA LEU A 232 22.73 1.10 5.68
C LEU A 232 23.97 0.34 5.11
N SER A 233 25.18 0.84 5.34
CA SER A 233 26.42 0.30 4.77
C SER A 233 27.02 -0.89 5.53
N SER A 234 26.55 -1.22 6.75
CA SER A 234 27.10 -2.34 7.54
C SER A 234 26.34 -3.67 7.44
N LEU A 235 25.37 -3.78 6.53
CA LEU A 235 24.54 -4.99 6.40
C LEU A 235 24.83 -5.75 5.11
N ALA A 236 25.83 -6.64 5.20
CA ALA A 236 26.06 -7.72 4.26
C ALA A 236 24.80 -8.63 4.18
N MET A 237 24.37 -8.96 2.95
CA MET A 237 23.41 -10.04 2.62
C MET A 237 22.12 -10.19 3.47
N THR A 238 21.55 -9.12 4.01
CA THR A 238 20.31 -9.22 4.80
C THR A 238 19.05 -8.81 4.02
N THR A 239 18.04 -9.68 4.08
CA THR A 239 16.64 -9.41 3.74
C THR A 239 16.18 -8.11 4.38
N GLN A 240 15.97 -7.05 3.58
CA GLN A 240 15.43 -5.79 4.09
C GLN A 240 13.91 -5.78 3.89
N PRO A 241 13.10 -5.63 4.96
CA PRO A 241 11.67 -5.44 4.79
C PRO A 241 11.39 -4.14 4.06
N LEU A 242 10.64 -4.23 2.97
CA LEU A 242 10.05 -3.08 2.30
C LEU A 242 8.53 -3.20 2.42
N TYR A 243 7.93 -2.40 3.31
CA TYR A 243 6.53 -2.53 3.73
C TYR A 243 6.22 -3.95 4.24
N CYS A 244 5.35 -4.67 3.55
CA CYS A 244 4.97 -6.04 3.87
C CYS A 244 5.73 -7.09 3.05
N TYR A 245 6.82 -6.72 2.38
CA TYR A 245 7.60 -7.65 1.56
C TYR A 245 9.00 -7.88 2.10
N ASP A 246 9.43 -9.14 2.06
CA ASP A 246 10.80 -9.57 2.20
C ASP A 246 11.47 -9.61 0.83
N ILE A 247 12.66 -9.00 0.74
CA ILE A 247 13.44 -8.93 -0.50
C ILE A 247 14.75 -9.69 -0.32
N GLU A 248 14.97 -10.69 -1.16
CA GLU A 248 16.21 -11.46 -1.26
C GLU A 248 16.88 -11.19 -2.61
N THR A 249 18.05 -10.56 -2.60
CA THR A 249 18.87 -10.40 -3.83
C THR A 249 19.59 -11.70 -4.12
N LEU A 250 19.28 -12.35 -5.25
CA LEU A 250 19.88 -13.63 -5.63
C LEU A 250 21.17 -13.44 -6.45
N ASP A 251 21.18 -12.46 -7.37
CA ASP A 251 22.38 -12.03 -8.10
C ASP A 251 22.21 -10.55 -8.48
N GLU A 252 23.32 -9.82 -8.57
CA GLU A 252 23.34 -8.43 -8.99
C GLU A 252 24.71 -8.09 -9.59
N GLN A 253 24.70 -7.56 -10.82
CA GLN A 253 25.88 -7.09 -11.52
C GLN A 253 25.74 -5.61 -11.87
N ARG A 254 26.83 -4.86 -11.74
CA ARG A 254 26.85 -3.41 -11.94
C ARG A 254 28.01 -3.00 -12.83
N GLN A 255 27.77 -2.00 -13.68
CA GLN A 255 28.78 -1.31 -14.48
C GLN A 255 28.63 0.20 -14.33
N ARG A 256 29.75 0.91 -14.51
CA ARG A 256 29.80 2.37 -14.42
C ARG A 256 30.77 2.94 -15.44
N LEU A 257 30.35 4.04 -16.07
CA LEU A 257 31.20 4.91 -16.87
C LEU A 257 30.84 6.36 -16.57
N GLY A 258 31.72 7.09 -15.87
CA GLY A 258 31.45 8.46 -15.44
C GLY A 258 30.24 8.55 -14.48
N THR A 259 29.20 9.26 -14.91
CA THR A 259 27.90 9.37 -14.20
C THR A 259 26.93 8.26 -14.59
N THR A 260 27.13 7.59 -15.73
CA THR A 260 26.28 6.50 -16.20
C THR A 260 26.53 5.24 -15.40
N ARG A 261 25.46 4.64 -14.89
CA ARG A 261 25.45 3.37 -14.15
C ARG A 261 24.43 2.45 -14.76
N LEU A 262 24.80 1.18 -14.90
CA LEU A 262 23.91 0.12 -15.34
C LEU A 262 23.96 -1.00 -14.28
N ALA A 263 22.79 -1.45 -13.85
CA ALA A 263 22.64 -2.61 -12.98
C ALA A 263 21.71 -3.62 -13.65
N VAL A 264 22.02 -4.90 -13.52
CA VAL A 264 21.16 -6.03 -13.87
C VAL A 264 21.18 -6.99 -12.69
N GLY A 265 20.02 -7.47 -12.27
CA GLY A 265 19.96 -8.37 -11.14
C GLY A 265 18.69 -9.19 -11.09
N GLN A 266 18.72 -10.17 -10.20
CA GLN A 266 17.61 -11.05 -9.88
C GLN A 266 17.28 -10.91 -8.40
N ILE A 267 16.00 -10.75 -8.11
CA ILE A 267 15.49 -10.78 -6.74
C ILE A 267 14.35 -11.78 -6.59
N ARG A 268 14.22 -12.30 -5.37
CA ARG A 268 13.01 -12.98 -4.89
C ARG A 268 12.29 -12.02 -3.95
N LEU A 269 11.01 -11.82 -4.21
CA LEU A 269 10.11 -11.01 -3.40
C LEU A 269 9.10 -11.95 -2.72
N ARG A 270 8.96 -11.87 -1.40
CA ARG A 270 7.98 -12.65 -0.64
C ARG A 270 7.07 -11.74 0.17
N SER A 271 5.75 -11.91 0.03
CA SER A 271 4.75 -11.23 0.85
C SER A 271 4.73 -11.81 2.27
N ARG A 272 4.80 -10.95 3.29
CA ARG A 272 4.63 -11.35 4.70
C ARG A 272 3.17 -11.59 5.06
N LEU A 273 2.23 -11.09 4.26
CA LEU A 273 0.80 -11.21 4.51
C LEU A 273 0.25 -12.52 3.97
N THR A 274 0.57 -12.81 2.71
CA THR A 274 0.03 -13.94 1.94
C THR A 274 1.02 -15.07 1.76
N GLN A 275 2.30 -14.85 2.11
CA GLN A 275 3.41 -15.77 1.83
C GLN A 275 3.71 -16.02 0.34
N GLU A 276 2.96 -15.39 -0.57
CA GLU A 276 3.23 -15.40 -2.01
C GLU A 276 4.67 -14.97 -2.29
N SER A 277 5.35 -15.72 -3.16
CA SER A 277 6.74 -15.47 -3.53
C SER A 277 6.87 -15.45 -5.04
N GLY A 278 7.49 -14.39 -5.56
CA GLY A 278 7.78 -14.22 -6.99
C GLY A 278 9.27 -13.98 -7.23
N ARG A 279 9.76 -14.40 -8.40
CA ARG A 279 11.11 -14.05 -8.86
C ARG A 279 11.03 -13.00 -9.95
N TYR A 280 11.91 -12.01 -9.86
CA TYR A 280 11.92 -10.85 -10.75
C TYR A 280 13.33 -10.61 -11.25
N ILE A 281 13.45 -10.32 -12.54
CA ILE A 281 14.67 -9.77 -13.14
C ILE A 281 14.47 -8.26 -13.21
N PHE A 282 15.47 -7.50 -12.78
CA PHE A 282 15.45 -6.06 -12.92
C PHE A 282 16.68 -5.57 -13.68
N THR A 283 16.51 -4.45 -14.36
CA THR A 283 17.61 -3.64 -14.87
C THR A 283 17.40 -2.20 -14.47
N VAL A 284 18.47 -1.49 -14.17
CA VAL A 284 18.40 -0.05 -13.90
C VAL A 284 19.54 0.64 -14.63
N LEU A 285 19.19 1.58 -15.50
CA LEU A 285 20.11 2.54 -16.11
C LEU A 285 19.91 3.90 -15.44
N HIS A 286 20.98 4.46 -14.88
CA HIS A 286 21.00 5.82 -14.35
C HIS A 286 22.04 6.62 -15.11
N THR A 287 21.65 7.66 -15.84
CA THR A 287 22.56 8.47 -16.68
C THR A 287 23.13 9.68 -15.93
N GLY A 288 22.76 9.86 -14.67
CA GLY A 288 23.11 11.00 -13.83
C GLY A 288 21.88 11.82 -13.44
N GLY A 289 22.03 12.68 -12.43
CA GLY A 289 20.93 13.53 -11.96
C GLY A 289 19.68 12.71 -11.59
N LEU A 290 18.54 13.04 -12.18
CA LEU A 290 17.24 12.44 -11.90
C LEU A 290 16.80 11.38 -12.94
N ASP A 291 17.65 11.09 -13.92
CA ASP A 291 17.28 10.27 -15.08
C ASP A 291 17.51 8.79 -14.81
N PHE A 292 16.43 8.08 -14.49
CA PHE A 292 16.41 6.64 -14.24
C PHE A 292 15.52 5.92 -15.23
N HIS A 293 16.03 4.81 -15.77
CA HIS A 293 15.25 3.85 -16.52
C HIS A 293 15.37 2.49 -15.86
N CYS A 294 14.35 2.11 -15.10
CA CYS A 294 14.23 0.78 -14.52
C CYS A 294 13.26 -0.06 -15.35
N ARG A 295 13.64 -1.31 -15.60
CA ARG A 295 12.74 -2.33 -16.17
C ARG A 295 12.68 -3.51 -15.25
N VAL A 296 11.47 -3.99 -14.98
CA VAL A 296 11.23 -5.16 -14.15
C VAL A 296 10.42 -6.19 -14.90
N LEU A 297 10.96 -7.40 -14.97
CA LEU A 297 10.31 -8.55 -15.56
C LEU A 297 9.94 -9.55 -14.46
N ALA A 298 8.64 -9.70 -14.23
CA ALA A 298 8.11 -10.81 -13.45
C ALA A 298 8.30 -12.13 -14.22
N TRP A 299 8.68 -13.18 -13.51
CA TRP A 299 8.91 -14.48 -14.14
C TRP A 299 7.94 -15.54 -13.63
N GLY A 300 7.28 -16.24 -14.55
CA GLY A 300 6.43 -17.40 -14.28
C GLY A 300 7.21 -18.72 -14.23
N GLU A 301 6.65 -19.75 -13.61
CA GLU A 301 7.37 -20.99 -13.30
C GLU A 301 7.78 -21.83 -14.53
N ASP A 302 7.22 -21.57 -15.73
CA ASP A 302 7.29 -22.46 -16.90
C ASP A 302 8.44 -22.22 -17.90
N LEU A 303 9.29 -21.20 -17.69
CA LEU A 303 10.38 -20.87 -18.62
C LEU A 303 11.76 -21.03 -17.95
N PRO A 304 12.85 -21.28 -18.72
CA PRO A 304 14.20 -21.39 -18.16
C PRO A 304 14.68 -20.02 -17.66
N TYR A 305 14.20 -19.64 -16.46
CA TYR A 305 14.49 -18.40 -15.73
C TYR A 305 15.97 -18.08 -15.81
N GLN A 306 16.78 -19.06 -15.41
CA GLN A 306 18.21 -18.87 -15.28
C GLN A 306 18.86 -18.61 -16.63
N ALA A 307 18.43 -19.29 -17.69
CA ALA A 307 19.01 -19.11 -19.02
C ALA A 307 18.74 -17.70 -19.58
N LYS A 308 17.51 -17.19 -19.44
CA LYS A 308 17.18 -15.82 -19.89
C LYS A 308 17.90 -14.78 -19.04
N TYR A 309 17.98 -14.97 -17.72
CA TYR A 309 18.75 -14.07 -16.86
C TYR A 309 20.23 -14.04 -17.24
N GLU A 310 20.86 -15.20 -17.42
CA GLU A 310 22.27 -15.29 -17.84
C GLU A 310 22.51 -14.69 -19.23
N GLN A 311 21.60 -14.91 -20.18
CA GLN A 311 21.66 -14.27 -21.50
C GLN A 311 21.57 -12.75 -21.38
N LEU A 312 20.57 -12.24 -20.65
CA LEU A 312 20.38 -10.80 -20.44
C LEU A 312 21.61 -10.18 -19.77
N LYS A 313 22.11 -10.82 -18.71
CA LYS A 313 23.32 -10.41 -17.99
C LYS A 313 24.50 -10.30 -18.94
N ARG A 314 24.78 -11.33 -19.76
CA ARG A 314 25.88 -11.31 -20.74
C ARG A 314 25.70 -10.20 -21.78
N THR A 315 24.51 -10.07 -22.36
CA THR A 315 24.22 -9.04 -23.37
C THR A 315 24.43 -7.64 -22.80
N LEU A 316 23.87 -7.34 -21.63
CA LEU A 316 23.92 -6.01 -21.04
C LEU A 316 25.32 -5.65 -20.53
N LEU A 317 26.06 -6.60 -19.95
CA LEU A 317 27.42 -6.37 -19.49
C LEU A 317 28.44 -6.26 -20.65
N ALA A 318 28.11 -6.72 -21.85
CA ALA A 318 28.96 -6.54 -23.03
C ALA A 318 28.80 -5.15 -23.68
N LEU A 319 27.81 -4.35 -23.25
CA LEU A 319 27.51 -3.06 -23.86
C LEU A 319 28.56 -2.01 -23.51
N ASN A 320 28.89 -1.18 -24.50
CA ASN A 320 29.68 0.02 -24.26
C ASN A 320 28.78 1.12 -23.67
N LEU A 321 28.91 1.38 -22.36
CA LEU A 321 28.17 2.42 -21.65
C LEU A 321 28.38 3.84 -22.21
N GLY A 322 29.41 4.07 -23.03
CA GLY A 322 29.61 5.33 -23.75
C GLY A 322 28.58 5.58 -24.87
N ASN A 323 27.88 4.53 -25.34
CA ASN A 323 26.82 4.63 -26.34
C ASN A 323 25.45 4.37 -25.71
N LEU A 324 24.89 5.40 -25.06
CA LEU A 324 23.62 5.30 -24.35
C LEU A 324 22.46 4.84 -25.25
N SER A 325 22.44 5.26 -26.52
CA SER A 325 21.41 4.83 -27.48
C SER A 325 21.40 3.32 -27.67
N GLN A 326 22.57 2.69 -27.77
CA GLN A 326 22.66 1.22 -27.84
C GLN A 326 22.18 0.55 -26.56
N VAL A 327 22.48 1.13 -25.39
CA VAL A 327 22.04 0.59 -24.10
C VAL A 327 20.52 0.64 -23.96
N VAL A 328 19.90 1.79 -24.25
CA VAL A 328 18.45 1.96 -24.18
C VAL A 328 17.74 1.03 -25.17
N LEU A 329 18.25 0.91 -26.41
CA LEU A 329 17.69 0.00 -27.41
C LEU A 329 17.83 -1.48 -27.00
N ALA A 330 18.97 -1.88 -26.42
CA ALA A 330 19.16 -3.24 -25.92
C ALA A 330 18.20 -3.55 -24.76
N LEU A 331 18.02 -2.62 -23.82
CA LEU A 331 17.04 -2.75 -22.74
C LEU A 331 15.60 -2.85 -23.28
N ALA A 332 15.24 -2.03 -24.27
CA ALA A 332 13.92 -2.07 -24.88
C ALA A 332 13.64 -3.41 -25.59
N ARG A 333 14.63 -3.94 -26.31
CA ARG A 333 14.52 -5.20 -27.07
C ARG A 333 14.49 -6.43 -26.17
N GLU A 334 15.40 -6.51 -25.21
CA GLU A 334 15.55 -7.72 -24.38
C GLU A 334 14.46 -7.86 -23.31
N LEU A 335 13.89 -6.72 -22.90
CA LEU A 335 12.88 -6.58 -21.85
C LEU A 335 11.63 -5.88 -22.37
N GLU A 336 11.18 -6.23 -23.58
CA GLU A 336 9.97 -5.67 -24.21
C GLU A 336 8.72 -5.86 -23.35
N ARG A 337 8.61 -7.02 -22.69
CA ARG A 337 7.48 -7.38 -21.80
C ARG A 337 7.65 -6.88 -20.36
N ALA A 338 8.76 -6.22 -20.05
CA ALA A 338 9.01 -5.71 -18.71
C ALA A 338 8.27 -4.40 -18.47
N GLN A 339 7.82 -4.19 -17.24
CA GLN A 339 7.27 -2.91 -16.81
C GLN A 339 8.40 -1.89 -16.68
N CYS A 340 8.16 -0.67 -17.16
CA CYS A 340 9.10 0.44 -17.06
C CYS A 340 8.76 1.31 -15.85
N PHE A 341 9.80 1.75 -15.15
CA PHE A 341 9.71 2.64 -13.99
C PHE A 341 10.77 3.73 -14.06
N GLU A 342 10.36 4.94 -13.72
CA GLU A 342 11.21 6.11 -13.59
C GLU A 342 11.27 6.57 -12.14
N LEU A 343 12.08 7.62 -11.88
CA LEU A 343 12.15 8.19 -10.54
C LEU A 343 10.78 8.67 -10.05
N ALA A 344 9.89 9.11 -10.95
CA ALA A 344 8.55 9.58 -10.61
C ALA A 344 7.65 8.47 -10.05
N ASP A 345 7.85 7.21 -10.45
CA ASP A 345 7.04 6.05 -10.07
C ASP A 345 7.42 5.49 -8.69
N LEU A 346 8.53 5.94 -8.11
CA LEU A 346 8.95 5.52 -6.78
C LEU A 346 8.10 6.19 -5.68
N PHE A 347 7.95 5.48 -4.56
CA PHE A 347 7.28 6.03 -3.39
C PHE A 347 7.91 7.35 -2.93
N PRO A 348 7.08 8.34 -2.54
CA PRO A 348 7.54 9.67 -2.15
C PRO A 348 8.69 9.66 -1.14
N GLU A 349 8.66 8.77 -0.16
CA GLU A 349 9.64 8.70 0.93
C GLU A 349 11.04 8.35 0.40
N VAL A 350 11.13 7.46 -0.59
CA VAL A 350 12.42 7.08 -1.18
C VAL A 350 12.90 8.08 -2.21
N ARG A 351 12.00 8.69 -2.99
CA ARG A 351 12.37 9.84 -3.82
C ARG A 351 13.03 10.90 -2.96
N GLN A 352 12.39 11.29 -1.85
CA GLN A 352 12.92 12.26 -0.89
C GLN A 352 14.28 11.84 -0.30
N ARG A 353 14.47 10.56 0.02
CA ARG A 353 15.75 10.03 0.52
C ARG A 353 16.86 10.03 -0.53
N MET A 354 16.53 9.80 -1.81
CA MET A 354 17.48 9.82 -2.92
C MET A 354 17.89 11.25 -3.30
N MET A 355 17.00 12.24 -3.16
CA MET A 355 17.22 13.62 -3.61
C MET A 355 18.55 14.25 -3.18
N PRO A 356 19.04 14.13 -1.93
CA PRO A 356 20.31 14.72 -1.52
C PRO A 356 21.51 14.14 -2.30
N ALA A 357 21.53 12.82 -2.50
CA ALA A 357 22.60 12.13 -3.23
C ALA A 357 22.56 12.46 -4.74
N LEU A 358 21.36 12.60 -5.31
CA LEU A 358 21.19 12.94 -6.73
C LEU A 358 21.49 14.41 -7.05
N ARG A 359 21.39 15.30 -6.05
CA ARG A 359 21.69 16.74 -6.17
C ARG A 359 23.15 17.10 -5.86
N ALA A 360 23.92 16.17 -5.31
CA ALA A 360 25.35 16.39 -5.07
C ALA A 360 26.05 16.56 -6.43
N ARG A 361 26.38 17.80 -6.79
CA ARG A 361 27.14 18.13 -8.00
C ARG A 361 28.50 17.40 -7.96
N PRO A 362 29.00 16.86 -9.08
CA PRO A 362 30.44 16.68 -9.24
C PRO A 362 31.07 18.06 -9.06
N CYS A 363 32.01 18.19 -8.13
CA CYS A 363 32.66 19.46 -7.84
C CYS A 363 33.39 19.96 -9.09
N ALA A 364 32.77 20.89 -9.83
CA ALA A 364 33.41 21.74 -10.82
C ALA A 364 32.68 23.09 -10.88
N SER A 365 33.49 24.15 -10.82
CA SER A 365 33.25 25.59 -10.73
C SER A 365 32.03 26.22 -11.42
N SER A 366 31.39 27.17 -10.70
CA SER A 366 30.66 28.39 -11.13
C SER A 366 29.60 28.25 -12.25
N THR A 367 28.36 28.74 -12.17
CA THR A 367 27.85 30.05 -11.72
C THR A 367 26.37 29.91 -11.34
N SER A 368 25.87 30.88 -10.56
CA SER A 368 24.50 30.99 -10.06
C SER A 368 23.47 31.28 -11.16
N SER A 369 22.34 30.56 -11.15
CA SER A 369 21.05 31.13 -11.55
C SER A 369 19.92 30.45 -10.76
N THR A 370 19.09 31.29 -10.15
CA THR A 370 17.98 30.94 -9.27
C THR A 370 16.75 30.67 -10.12
N VAL A 371 16.13 29.48 -9.98
CA VAL A 371 14.77 29.22 -10.50
C VAL A 371 13.87 28.84 -9.33
N ARG A 372 12.81 29.64 -9.14
CA ARG A 372 11.76 29.50 -8.12
C ARG A 372 11.02 28.16 -8.27
N SER A 373 10.91 27.40 -7.18
CA SER A 373 10.02 26.23 -7.12
C SER A 373 8.58 26.66 -6.87
N THR A 374 7.66 26.18 -7.70
CA THR A 374 6.23 26.08 -7.39
C THR A 374 6.02 25.07 -6.26
N ARG A 375 5.31 25.49 -5.21
CA ARG A 375 4.91 24.64 -4.09
C ARG A 375 3.81 23.68 -4.54
N THR A 376 4.12 22.39 -4.60
CA THR A 376 3.10 21.34 -4.56
C THR A 376 2.86 20.97 -3.10
N MET A 377 1.60 21.03 -2.68
CA MET A 377 1.16 20.72 -1.32
C MET A 377 1.54 19.29 -0.93
N LEU A 378 2.20 19.17 0.22
CA LEU A 378 2.54 17.92 0.89
C LEU A 378 1.28 17.26 1.47
N LEU A 379 0.95 16.05 1.02
CA LEU A 379 0.12 15.11 1.76
C LEU A 379 1.04 14.24 2.62
N CYS A 380 1.23 14.65 3.88
CA CYS A 380 1.84 13.79 4.90
C CYS A 380 0.82 12.73 5.32
N CYS A 381 1.02 11.49 4.91
CA CYS A 381 0.43 10.33 5.60
C CYS A 381 1.16 10.16 6.95
N TRP A 382 0.48 10.49 8.04
CA TRP A 382 0.92 10.16 9.39
C TRP A 382 0.54 8.71 9.72
N PRO A 383 1.49 7.85 10.14
CA PRO A 383 1.16 6.61 10.82
C PRO A 383 0.76 6.97 12.26
N PHE A 384 -0.52 6.84 12.61
CA PHE A 384 -0.96 6.97 14.01
C PHE A 384 -0.54 5.73 14.81
N GLY A 385 0.72 5.70 15.21
CA GLY A 385 1.20 5.01 16.40
C GLY A 385 1.12 5.95 17.61
N ALA A 386 0.71 5.40 18.75
CA ALA A 386 0.38 6.09 20.00
C ALA A 386 1.27 7.31 20.34
N MET A 387 0.67 8.50 20.41
CA MET A 387 1.32 9.71 20.91
C MET A 387 0.69 10.12 22.25
N ALA A 388 1.51 10.07 23.30
CA ALA A 388 1.16 10.44 24.66
C ALA A 388 0.71 11.91 24.74
N ILE A 389 -0.47 12.14 25.33
CA ILE A 389 -1.08 13.46 25.51
C ILE A 389 -0.31 14.22 26.61
N ARG A 390 0.47 15.24 26.23
CA ARG A 390 0.87 16.32 27.16
C ARG A 390 -0.34 17.23 27.42
N ARG A 391 -0.74 17.34 28.69
CA ARG A 391 -1.87 18.17 29.15
C ARG A 391 -1.60 19.67 28.97
N PRO A 392 -2.50 20.46 28.34
CA PRO A 392 -2.52 21.91 28.47
C PRO A 392 -3.29 22.34 29.74
N ARG A 393 -2.90 23.48 30.32
CA ARG A 393 -3.58 24.12 31.46
C ARG A 393 -4.99 24.60 31.09
N PRO A 394 -5.95 24.63 32.03
CA PRO A 394 -7.34 24.94 31.71
C PRO A 394 -7.54 26.46 31.55
N SER A 395 -8.01 26.89 30.37
CA SER A 395 -8.65 28.20 30.20
C SER A 395 -10.15 28.05 30.48
N ARG A 396 -10.67 28.93 31.34
CA ARG A 396 -12.08 28.96 31.76
C ARG A 396 -12.96 29.36 30.57
N TRP A 397 -13.86 28.47 30.17
CA TRP A 397 -15.04 28.81 29.36
C TRP A 397 -16.29 28.57 30.20
N ARG A 398 -17.08 29.63 30.44
CA ARG A 398 -18.42 29.57 31.03
C ARG A 398 -19.44 29.55 29.89
N PRO A 399 -20.46 28.66 29.90
CA PRO A 399 -21.59 28.80 29.00
C PRO A 399 -22.57 29.85 29.57
N ARG A 400 -23.00 30.78 28.72
CA ARG A 400 -24.22 31.57 28.95
C ARG A 400 -25.32 30.98 28.09
N TRP A 401 -26.46 30.71 28.72
CA TRP A 401 -27.79 30.59 28.14
C TRP A 401 -28.73 31.39 29.07
N PRO A 402 -29.81 32.01 28.59
CA PRO A 402 -30.15 32.36 27.21
C PRO A 402 -29.50 33.68 26.75
#